data_AF-A0A1G1ZWG8-F1
#
_entry.id   AF-A0A1G1ZWG8-F1
#
_cell.length_a   1.000
_cell.length_b   1.000
_cell.length_c   1.000
_cell.angle_alpha   90.00
_cell.angle_beta   90.00
_cell.angle_gamma   90.00
#
_symmetry.space_group_name_H-M   'P 1'
#
loop_
_entity.id
_entity.type
_entity.pdbx_description
1 polymer ?
#
loop_
_entity_poly.entity_id
_entity_poly.type
_entity_poly.pdbx_seq_one_letter_code
_entity_poly.pdbx_strand_id
1 'polypeptide(L)'
;MKTFFKKFLYLLVVLAIAVVFFLLVWKVIYPAISSTIARGGNYQGVFLDDGTVYFGKVSNLSSAFIYMEDVFYLQTNKGQNPVLVEFGTVEAYGPENHLQINRDKVRSIQDLKSDSQVVRAIRDYRAK
;
A
#
# COMPACT_ATOMS: atom_id res chain seq x y z
N MET A 1 -43.58 7.73 39.60
CA MET A 1 -42.31 7.01 39.86
C MET A 1 -42.08 5.80 38.94
N LYS A 2 -43.05 4.87 38.78
CA LYS A 2 -42.87 3.66 37.94
C LYS A 2 -42.61 3.92 36.44
N THR A 3 -43.19 4.97 35.85
CA THR A 3 -42.98 5.34 34.44
C THR A 3 -41.61 5.97 34.19
N PHE A 4 -41.09 6.72 35.16
CA PHE A 4 -39.75 7.31 35.12
C PHE A 4 -38.67 6.22 35.17
N PHE A 5 -38.84 5.24 36.06
CA PHE A 5 -37.93 4.10 36.18
C PHE A 5 -37.89 3.24 34.91
N LYS A 6 -39.04 2.99 34.25
CA LYS A 6 -39.09 2.26 32.97
C LYS A 6 -38.39 3.01 31.82
N LYS A 7 -38.53 4.34 31.74
CA LYS A 7 -37.82 5.16 30.75
C LYS A 7 -36.31 5.18 31.00
N PHE A 8 -35.91 5.24 32.28
CA PHE A 8 -34.50 5.16 32.66
C PHE A 8 -33.90 3.78 32.32
N LEU A 9 -34.62 2.70 32.60
CA LEU A 9 -34.19 1.34 32.24
C LEU A 9 -34.10 1.15 30.72
N TYR A 10 -35.06 1.69 29.96
CA TYR A 10 -35.03 1.67 28.51
C TYR A 10 -33.79 2.41 27.96
N LEU A 11 -33.48 3.58 28.53
CA LEU A 11 -32.30 4.35 28.13
C LEU A 11 -30.99 3.59 28.41
N LEU A 12 -30.89 2.89 29.53
CA LEU A 12 -29.73 2.04 29.85
C LEU A 12 -29.59 0.87 28.86
N VAL A 13 -30.69 0.24 28.45
CA VAL A 13 -30.66 -0.85 27.47
C VAL A 13 -30.22 -0.36 26.10
N VAL A 14 -30.74 0.80 25.65
CA VAL A 14 -30.32 1.41 24.37
C VAL A 14 -28.84 1.77 24.41
N LEU A 15 -28.35 2.32 25.52
CA LEU A 15 -26.94 2.64 25.68
C LEU A 15 -26.06 1.38 25.64
N ALA A 16 -26.47 0.31 26.31
CA ALA A 16 -25.75 -0.97 26.28
C ALA A 16 -25.67 -1.56 24.87
N ILE A 17 -26.76 -1.50 24.10
CA ILE A 17 -26.79 -1.96 22.70
C ILE A 17 -25.87 -1.10 21.83
N ALA A 18 -25.86 0.22 22.02
CA ALA A 18 -24.97 1.13 21.28
C ALA A 18 -23.50 0.84 21.58
N VAL A 19 -23.15 0.54 22.84
CA VAL A 19 -21.78 0.17 23.24
C VAL A 19 -21.38 -1.17 22.62
N VAL A 20 -22.25 -2.18 22.66
CA VAL A 20 -21.97 -3.48 22.03
C VAL A 20 -21.81 -3.34 20.52
N PHE A 21 -22.65 -2.55 19.87
CA PHE A 21 -22.55 -2.26 18.44
C PHE A 21 -21.23 -1.55 18.12
N PHE A 22 -20.84 -0.54 18.90
CA PHE A 22 -19.57 0.16 18.74
C PHE A 22 -18.37 -0.79 18.90
N LEU A 23 -18.40 -1.68 19.89
CA LEU A 23 -17.36 -2.68 20.12
C LEU A 23 -17.28 -3.71 18.98
N LEU A 24 -18.42 -4.11 18.40
CA LEU A 24 -18.45 -5.00 17.24
C LEU A 24 -17.87 -4.33 15.99
N VAL A 25 -18.24 -3.07 15.73
CA VAL A 25 -17.68 -2.28 14.63
C VAL A 25 -16.17 -2.12 14.82
N TRP A 26 -15.71 -1.77 16.03
CA TRP A 26 -14.29 -1.62 16.35
C TRP A 26 -13.51 -2.93 16.23
N LYS A 27 -14.06 -4.07 16.65
CA LYS A 27 -13.32 -5.34 16.66
C LYS A 27 -13.35 -6.07 15.32
N VAL A 28 -14.43 -5.94 14.54
CA VAL A 28 -14.65 -6.73 13.32
C VAL A 28 -14.48 -5.89 12.06
N ILE A 29 -15.09 -4.71 12.02
CA ILE A 29 -15.15 -3.88 10.81
C ILE A 29 -13.89 -3.02 10.68
N TYR A 30 -13.44 -2.37 11.76
CA TYR A 30 -12.23 -1.54 11.73
C TYR A 30 -11.00 -2.31 11.27
N PRO A 31 -10.67 -3.52 11.77
CA PRO A 31 -9.52 -4.29 11.28
C PRO A 31 -9.70 -4.81 9.86
N ALA A 32 -10.93 -5.11 9.41
CA ALA A 32 -11.20 -5.52 8.03
C ALA A 32 -11.11 -4.35 7.02
N ILE A 33 -11.40 -3.12 7.46
CA ILE A 33 -11.20 -1.89 6.67
C ILE A 33 -9.76 -1.37 6.80
N SER A 34 -9.10 -1.64 7.93
CA SER A 34 -7.72 -1.20 8.22
C SER A 34 -6.66 -2.24 7.87
N SER A 35 -7.05 -3.45 7.43
CA SER A 35 -6.14 -4.47 6.88
C SER A 35 -5.63 -4.11 5.48
N THR A 36 -6.28 -3.15 4.82
CA THR A 36 -5.55 -2.17 4.03
C THR A 36 -4.89 -1.22 5.01
N ILE A 37 -3.73 -1.60 5.56
CA ILE A 37 -2.74 -0.59 5.91
C ILE A 37 -2.56 0.14 4.60
N ALA A 38 -3.22 1.28 4.48
CA ALA A 38 -2.87 2.25 3.49
C ALA A 38 -1.42 2.60 3.81
N ARG A 39 -0.47 1.92 3.15
CA ARG A 39 0.81 2.51 2.75
C ARG A 39 0.54 3.59 1.69
N GLY A 40 -0.49 4.40 1.94
CA GLY A 40 -0.95 5.49 1.11
C GLY A 40 0.01 6.63 1.36
N GLY A 41 0.97 6.76 0.46
CA GLY A 41 2.02 7.76 0.52
C GLY A 41 3.31 7.18 1.07
N ASN A 42 3.97 6.33 0.30
CA ASN A 42 5.33 6.54 -0.18
C ASN A 42 5.65 5.40 -1.15
N TYR A 43 6.50 5.67 -2.15
CA TYR A 43 7.01 4.61 -3.01
C TYR A 43 7.69 3.53 -2.16
N GLN A 44 7.60 2.28 -2.59
CA GLN A 44 8.33 1.15 -2.04
C GLN A 44 9.45 0.73 -2.99
N GLY A 45 10.54 0.22 -2.43
CA GLY A 45 11.49 -0.65 -3.13
C GLY A 45 11.09 -2.11 -2.93
N VAL A 46 10.80 -2.82 -4.02
CA VAL A 46 10.54 -4.27 -4.04
C VAL A 46 11.78 -4.97 -4.58
N PHE A 47 12.48 -5.67 -3.68
CA PHE A 47 13.72 -6.36 -3.95
C PHE A 47 13.43 -7.84 -4.19
N LEU A 48 13.79 -8.33 -5.37
CA LEU A 48 13.59 -9.72 -5.77
C LEU A 48 14.75 -10.62 -5.35
N ASP A 49 14.53 -11.93 -5.41
CA ASP A 49 15.52 -12.96 -5.06
C ASP A 49 16.72 -12.99 -6.00
N ASP A 50 16.54 -12.59 -7.26
CA ASP A 50 17.58 -12.45 -8.29
C ASP A 50 18.43 -11.17 -8.19
N GLY A 51 18.07 -10.26 -7.27
CA GLY A 51 18.74 -8.97 -7.09
C GLY A 51 18.12 -7.81 -7.89
N THR A 52 17.08 -8.07 -8.69
CA THR A 52 16.30 -7.04 -9.37
C THR A 52 15.57 -6.18 -8.34
N VAL A 53 15.50 -4.87 -8.59
CA VAL A 53 14.81 -3.91 -7.71
C VAL A 53 13.85 -3.06 -8.52
N TYR A 54 12.58 -3.10 -8.12
CA TYR A 54 11.55 -2.21 -8.64
C TYR A 54 11.19 -1.16 -7.59
N PHE A 55 10.97 0.07 -8.03
CA PHE A 55 10.49 1.17 -7.21
C PHE A 55 9.10 1.55 -7.69
N GLY A 56 8.11 1.56 -6.81
CA GLY A 56 6.73 1.82 -7.24
C GLY A 56 5.78 1.90 -6.07
N LYS A 57 4.49 2.06 -6.36
CA LYS A 57 3.44 1.98 -5.35
C LYS A 57 2.93 0.54 -5.31
N VAL A 58 3.06 -0.13 -4.18
CA VAL A 58 2.46 -1.45 -4.01
C VAL A 58 0.96 -1.26 -3.80
N SER A 59 0.15 -1.56 -4.83
CA SER A 59 -1.31 -1.34 -4.82
C SER A 59 -2.08 -2.50 -4.17
N ASN A 60 -1.53 -3.73 -4.22
CA ASN A 60 -2.12 -4.89 -3.56
C ASN A 60 -1.07 -5.92 -3.15
N LEU A 61 -1.25 -6.53 -1.98
CA LEU A 61 -0.51 -7.72 -1.55
C LEU A 61 -1.49 -8.86 -1.29
N SER A 62 -1.34 -9.93 -2.07
CA SER A 62 -2.01 -11.20 -1.84
C SER A 62 -1.01 -12.25 -1.33
N SER A 63 -1.50 -13.45 -0.99
CA SER A 63 -0.64 -14.58 -0.62
C SER A 63 0.25 -15.05 -1.77
N ALA A 64 -0.20 -14.91 -3.01
CA ALA A 64 0.50 -15.42 -4.20
C ALA A 64 1.23 -14.33 -5.00
N PHE A 65 0.71 -13.09 -5.00
CA PHE A 65 1.19 -12.02 -5.86
C PHE A 65 1.31 -10.67 -5.14
N ILE A 66 2.26 -9.86 -5.61
CA ILE A 66 2.35 -8.43 -5.36
C ILE A 66 1.98 -7.69 -6.63
N TYR A 67 1.11 -6.69 -6.49
CA TYR A 67 0.75 -5.77 -7.56
C TYR A 67 1.38 -4.41 -7.29
N MET A 68 2.03 -3.88 -8.32
CA MET A 68 2.67 -2.57 -8.29
C MET A 68 2.17 -1.70 -9.44
N GLU A 69 2.05 -0.41 -9.16
CA GLU A 69 1.73 0.66 -10.10
C GLU A 69 2.81 1.74 -10.01
N ASP A 70 2.89 2.62 -11.01
CA ASP A 70 3.85 3.75 -11.00
C ASP A 70 5.29 3.23 -10.85
N VAL A 71 5.61 2.22 -11.67
CA VAL A 71 6.79 1.36 -11.48
C VAL A 71 8.00 1.91 -12.24
N PHE A 72 9.15 1.88 -11.57
CA PHE A 72 10.45 2.32 -12.08
C PHE A 72 11.53 1.31 -11.71
N TYR A 73 12.64 1.35 -12.45
CA TYR A 73 13.86 0.63 -12.12
C TYR A 73 15.08 1.47 -12.46
N LEU A 74 16.24 1.08 -11.92
CA LEU A 74 17.52 1.72 -12.26
C LEU A 74 18.20 0.94 -13.38
N GLN A 75 18.45 1.62 -14.49
CA GLN A 75 19.29 1.09 -15.56
C GLN A 75 20.69 1.66 -15.42
N THR A 76 21.69 0.77 -15.38
CA THR A 76 23.11 1.17 -15.36
C THR A 76 23.75 0.80 -16.69
N ASN A 77 24.22 1.81 -17.42
CA ASN A 77 25.12 1.61 -18.55
C ASN A 77 26.58 1.63 -18.04
N LYS A 78 27.46 0.80 -18.62
CA LYS A 78 28.87 0.71 -18.19
C LYS A 78 29.53 2.10 -18.19
N GLY A 79 30.00 2.53 -17.02
CA GLY A 79 30.70 3.81 -16.85
C GLY A 79 29.78 5.04 -16.69
N GLN A 80 28.47 4.86 -16.55
CA GLN A 80 27.51 5.95 -16.33
C GLN A 80 26.81 5.81 -14.99
N ASN A 81 26.33 6.95 -14.46
CA ASN A 81 25.48 6.96 -13.29
C ASN A 81 24.16 6.21 -13.59
N PRO A 82 23.60 5.48 -12.61
CA PRO A 82 22.30 4.84 -12.78
C PRO A 82 21.24 5.86 -13.19
N VAL A 83 20.43 5.49 -14.18
CA VAL A 83 19.31 6.29 -14.66
C VAL A 83 18.01 5.62 -14.22
N LEU A 84 17.08 6.43 -13.73
CA LEU A 84 15.73 5.96 -13.40
C LEU A 84 14.91 5.84 -14.69
N VAL A 85 14.32 4.66 -14.90
CA VAL A 85 13.52 4.34 -16.08
C VAL A 85 12.11 3.94 -15.62
N GLU A 86 11.08 4.50 -16.26
CA GLU A 86 9.69 4.10 -16.05
C GLU A 86 9.42 2.77 -16.76
N PHE A 87 8.86 1.82 -16.02
CA PHE A 87 8.49 0.52 -16.55
C PHE A 87 7.41 0.65 -17.64
N GLY A 88 7.60 -0.05 -18.76
CA GLY A 88 6.70 -0.02 -19.91
C GLY A 88 6.99 1.05 -20.95
N THR A 89 8.04 1.87 -20.76
CA THR A 89 8.37 2.96 -21.70
C THR A 89 9.46 2.60 -22.71
N VAL A 90 10.38 1.70 -22.36
CA VAL A 90 11.55 1.36 -23.21
C VAL A 90 11.55 -0.10 -23.65
N GLU A 91 10.72 -0.93 -23.03
CA GLU A 91 10.59 -2.34 -23.32
C GLU A 91 9.95 -2.56 -24.70
N ALA A 92 10.65 -3.26 -25.59
CA ALA A 92 10.20 -3.48 -26.96
C ALA A 92 8.87 -4.24 -27.07
N TYR A 93 8.50 -5.01 -26.03
CA TYR A 93 7.23 -5.73 -25.96
C TYR A 93 6.08 -4.89 -25.37
N GLY A 94 6.36 -3.64 -24.98
CA GLY A 94 5.36 -2.62 -24.61
C GLY A 94 4.38 -3.03 -23.51
N PRO A 95 4.84 -3.46 -22.32
CA PRO A 95 3.92 -3.73 -21.22
C PRO A 95 3.27 -2.45 -20.73
N GLU A 96 2.08 -2.56 -20.15
CA GLU A 96 1.47 -1.45 -19.41
C GLU A 96 2.27 -1.13 -18.14
N ASN A 97 2.08 0.08 -17.58
CA ASN A 97 2.74 0.51 -16.33
C ASN A 97 2.10 -0.12 -15.08
N HIS A 98 1.97 -1.45 -15.08
CA HIS A 98 1.63 -2.22 -13.90
C HIS A 98 2.45 -3.50 -13.89
N LEU A 99 2.83 -3.96 -12.69
CA LEU A 99 3.67 -5.13 -12.54
C LEU A 99 3.05 -6.08 -11.53
N GLN A 100 2.83 -7.32 -11.96
CA GLN A 100 2.42 -8.43 -11.11
C GLN A 100 3.63 -9.34 -10.87
N ILE A 101 4.02 -9.50 -9.62
CA ILE A 101 5.20 -10.27 -9.22
C ILE A 101 4.76 -11.44 -8.34
N ASN A 102 5.28 -12.63 -8.59
CA ASN A 102 5.08 -13.76 -7.68
C ASN A 102 5.68 -13.45 -6.30
N ARG A 103 4.90 -13.67 -5.24
CA ARG A 103 5.26 -13.31 -3.87
C ARG A 103 6.48 -14.08 -3.35
N ASP A 104 6.68 -15.30 -3.85
CA ASP A 104 7.81 -16.18 -3.52
C ASP A 104 9.16 -15.67 -4.08
N LYS A 105 9.12 -14.82 -5.10
CA LYS A 105 10.31 -14.13 -5.66
C LYS A 105 10.70 -12.87 -4.91
N VAL A 106 9.89 -12.42 -3.97
CA VAL A 106 10.10 -11.15 -3.27
C VAL A 106 10.88 -11.39 -2.00
N ARG A 107 12.15 -10.94 -1.99
CA ARG A 107 13.02 -11.02 -0.82
C ARG A 107 12.65 -10.01 0.24
N SER A 108 12.40 -8.76 -0.15
CA SER A 108 12.00 -7.70 0.78
C SER A 108 11.22 -6.59 0.09
N ILE A 109 10.38 -5.91 0.88
CA ILE A 109 9.67 -4.70 0.48
C ILE A 109 10.04 -3.63 1.51
N GLN A 110 10.49 -2.47 1.04
CA GLN A 110 10.96 -1.39 1.91
C GLN A 110 10.25 -0.10 1.55
N ASP A 111 9.68 0.58 2.55
CA ASP A 111 9.11 1.90 2.37
C ASP A 111 10.24 2.92 2.15
N LEU A 112 10.11 3.75 1.12
CA LEU A 112 11.10 4.78 0.82
C LEU A 112 10.75 6.07 1.57
N LYS A 113 11.79 6.77 2.03
CA LYS A 113 11.63 8.13 2.55
C LYS A 113 11.20 9.07 1.43
N SER A 114 10.33 10.02 1.77
CA SER A 114 9.83 11.04 0.84
C SER A 114 10.94 11.96 0.30
N ASP A 115 12.06 12.09 1.02
CA ASP A 115 13.25 12.85 0.64
C ASP A 115 14.38 11.98 0.06
N SER A 116 14.14 10.69 -0.20
CA SER A 116 15.13 9.83 -0.83
C SER A 116 15.46 10.30 -2.26
N GLN A 117 16.68 10.03 -2.74
CA GLN A 117 17.06 10.37 -4.12
C GLN A 117 16.11 9.74 -5.15
N VAL A 118 15.69 8.50 -4.94
CA VAL A 118 14.75 7.80 -5.84
C VAL A 118 13.40 8.49 -5.87
N VAL A 119 12.80 8.79 -4.71
CA VAL A 119 11.48 9.46 -4.66
C VAL A 119 11.54 10.86 -5.27
N ARG A 120 12.63 11.60 -5.04
CA ARG A 120 12.86 12.89 -5.72
C ARG A 120 12.94 12.73 -7.24
N ALA A 121 13.72 11.78 -7.73
CA ALA A 121 13.87 11.53 -9.16
C ALA A 121 12.53 11.12 -9.81
N ILE A 122 11.73 10.28 -9.15
CA ILE A 122 10.39 9.91 -9.62
C ILE A 122 9.49 11.16 -9.69
N ARG A 123 9.48 11.99 -8.65
CA ARG A 123 8.68 13.22 -8.63
C ARG A 123 9.09 14.18 -9.74
N ASP A 124 10.39 14.36 -9.94
CA ASP A 124 10.93 15.25 -10.97
C ASP A 124 10.62 14.70 -12.38
N TYR A 125 10.60 13.38 -12.55
CA TYR A 125 10.15 12.73 -13.80
C TYR A 125 8.66 12.98 -14.06
N ARG A 126 7.81 12.82 -13.05
CA ARG A 126 6.35 13.03 -13.16
C ARG A 126 5.93 14.50 -13.32
N ALA A 127 6.81 15.44 -12.98
CA ALA A 127 6.54 16.87 -13.10
C ALA A 127 6.90 17.46 -14.48
N LYS A 128 7.56 16.68 -15.34
CA LYS A 128 7.83 17.03 -16.75
C LYS A 128 6.62 16.74 -17.61
#